data_AF-A0A932Z9H5-F1
#
_entry.id   AF-A0A932Z9H5-F1
#
_cell.length_a   1.000
_cell.length_b   1.000
_cell.length_c   1.000
_cell.angle_alpha   90.00
_cell.angle_beta   90.00
_cell.angle_gamma   90.00
#
_symmetry.space_group_name_H-M   'P 1'
#
loop_
_entity.id
_entity.type
_entity.pdbx_description
1 polymer ?
#
loop_
_entity_poly.entity_id
_entity_poly.type
_entity_poly.pdbx_seq_one_letter_code
_entity_poly.pdbx_strand_id
1 'polypeptide(L)'
;GTHKPGMEQPLHKWVPSIAPSGMAFYEGDKFPNWRGSLLIGALRDEMLVRLEVDGEKVMKEERLLKGTLGRIRDVRVGPDGYVYLLTDESNGVLARLEPVK
;
A
#
# COMPACT_ATOMS: atom_id res chain seq x y z
N GLY A 1 12.66 -10.99 19.03
CA GLY A 1 11.46 -11.13 19.91
C GLY A 1 10.31 -10.35 19.31
N THR A 2 9.07 -10.71 19.63
CA THR A 2 7.84 -10.07 19.10
C THR A 2 7.28 -8.98 20.03
N HIS A 3 7.84 -8.83 21.24
CA HIS A 3 7.37 -7.91 22.28
C HIS A 3 8.56 -7.29 23.03
N LYS A 4 8.39 -6.08 23.56
CA LYS A 4 9.34 -5.39 24.45
C LYS A 4 8.56 -4.55 25.47
N PRO A 5 8.94 -4.53 26.76
CA PRO A 5 8.32 -3.64 27.75
C PRO A 5 8.36 -2.17 27.31
N GLY A 6 7.24 -1.46 27.49
CA GLY A 6 7.10 -0.05 27.10
C GLY A 6 6.83 0.18 25.60
N MET A 7 6.60 -0.88 24.81
CA MET A 7 6.18 -0.76 23.41
C MET A 7 4.77 -1.29 23.21
N GLU A 8 3.97 -0.55 22.44
CA GLU A 8 2.70 -1.03 21.93
C GLU A 8 2.90 -2.13 20.89
N GLN A 9 1.90 -3.00 20.77
CA GLN A 9 1.90 -4.03 19.74
C GLN A 9 1.45 -3.45 18.40
N PRO A 10 2.00 -3.92 17.27
CA PRO A 10 1.56 -3.45 15.97
C PRO A 10 0.10 -3.86 15.74
N LEU A 11 -0.70 -2.94 15.19
CA LEU A 11 -2.08 -3.21 14.80
C LEU A 11 -2.18 -4.25 13.68
N HIS A 12 -1.16 -4.31 12.81
CA HIS A 12 -1.06 -5.28 11.74
C HIS A 12 0.39 -5.68 11.49
N LYS A 13 0.61 -6.96 11.17
CA LYS A 13 1.94 -7.48 10.86
C LYS A 13 1.88 -8.55 9.78
N TRP A 14 2.84 -8.53 8.87
CA TRP A 14 3.04 -9.60 7.88
C TRP A 14 4.14 -10.55 8.33
N VAL A 15 3.81 -11.84 8.43
CA VAL A 15 4.76 -12.92 8.69
C VAL A 15 4.50 -14.03 7.66
N PRO A 16 5.42 -14.28 6.70
CA PRO A 16 6.68 -13.57 6.48
C PRO A 16 6.50 -12.10 6.08
N SER A 17 7.54 -11.28 6.29
CA SER A 17 7.53 -9.87 5.90
C SER A 17 7.43 -9.73 4.38
N ILE A 18 6.54 -8.83 3.94
CA ILE A 18 6.36 -8.40 2.55
C ILE A 18 7.35 -7.29 2.13
N ALA A 19 8.20 -6.84 3.06
CA ALA A 19 9.03 -5.63 2.96
C ALA A 19 8.20 -4.39 2.56
N PRO A 20 7.31 -3.91 3.45
CA PRO A 20 6.49 -2.73 3.19
C PRO A 20 7.38 -1.50 2.98
N SER A 21 6.90 -0.57 2.16
CA SER A 21 7.64 0.61 1.72
C SER A 21 6.76 1.88 1.86
N GLY A 22 6.72 2.74 0.85
CA GLY A 22 5.88 3.94 0.87
C GLY A 22 4.39 3.60 0.99
N MET A 23 3.67 4.51 1.64
CA MET A 23 2.24 4.35 1.92
C MET A 23 1.50 5.69 1.88
N ALA A 24 0.21 5.64 1.60
CA ALA A 24 -0.67 6.81 1.59
C ALA A 24 -2.10 6.41 1.93
N PHE A 25 -2.79 7.23 2.73
CA PHE A 25 -4.25 7.16 2.82
C PHE A 25 -4.87 7.66 1.52
N TYR A 26 -5.90 6.95 1.05
CA TYR A 26 -6.61 7.35 -0.16
C TYR A 26 -7.83 8.22 0.18
N GLU A 27 -7.76 9.49 -0.18
CA GLU A 27 -8.83 10.48 0.04
C GLU A 27 -9.39 11.07 -1.27
N GLY A 28 -8.89 10.59 -2.42
CA GLY A 28 -9.31 11.02 -3.75
C GLY A 28 -10.72 10.53 -4.16
N ASP A 29 -11.12 10.86 -5.38
CA ASP A 29 -12.46 10.58 -5.92
C ASP A 29 -12.49 9.57 -7.09
N LYS A 30 -11.33 9.23 -7.68
CA LYS A 30 -11.21 8.30 -8.82
C LYS A 30 -11.49 6.83 -8.48
N PHE A 31 -11.23 6.44 -7.24
CA PHE A 31 -11.53 5.12 -6.68
C PHE A 31 -12.47 5.26 -5.47
N PRO A 32 -13.78 5.52 -5.66
CA PRO A 32 -14.69 5.81 -4.55
C PRO A 32 -14.69 4.74 -3.45
N ASN A 33 -14.58 3.46 -3.85
CA ASN A 33 -14.56 2.32 -2.93
C ASN A 33 -13.26 2.19 -2.11
N TRP A 34 -12.24 3.00 -2.40
CA TRP A 34 -10.97 3.01 -1.67
C TRP A 34 -10.88 4.16 -0.66
N ARG A 35 -11.87 5.06 -0.61
CA ARG A 35 -11.83 6.23 0.28
C ARG A 35 -11.62 5.81 1.74
N GLY A 36 -10.61 6.38 2.39
CA GLY A 36 -10.20 6.04 3.75
C GLY A 36 -9.29 4.79 3.86
N SER A 37 -9.06 4.06 2.78
CA SER A 37 -8.13 2.92 2.79
C SER A 37 -6.68 3.38 2.87
N LEU A 38 -5.84 2.59 3.54
CA LEU A 38 -4.38 2.75 3.52
C LEU A 38 -3.78 1.92 2.37
N LEU A 39 -3.06 2.57 1.47
CA LEU A 39 -2.36 1.93 0.36
C LEU A 39 -0.87 1.80 0.69
N ILE A 40 -0.28 0.62 0.47
CA ILE A 40 1.10 0.31 0.90
C ILE A 40 1.83 -0.46 -0.21
N GLY A 41 2.99 0.04 -0.63
CA GLY A 41 3.86 -0.68 -1.57
C GLY A 41 4.63 -1.80 -0.87
N ALA A 42 4.82 -2.93 -1.55
CA ALA A 42 5.62 -4.06 -1.08
C ALA A 42 6.80 -4.34 -2.01
N LEU A 43 8.01 -4.31 -1.45
CA LEU A 43 9.24 -4.56 -2.19
C LEU A 43 9.45 -6.05 -2.43
N ARG A 44 9.32 -6.88 -1.39
CA ARG A 44 9.64 -8.31 -1.50
C ARG A 44 8.55 -9.07 -2.24
N ASP A 45 7.29 -8.74 -1.96
CA ASP A 45 6.15 -9.42 -2.55
C ASP A 45 5.70 -8.76 -3.87
N GLU A 46 6.36 -7.68 -4.30
CA GLU A 46 6.16 -7.01 -5.60
C GLU A 46 4.69 -6.68 -5.88
N MET A 47 4.04 -5.99 -4.94
CA MET A 47 2.60 -5.75 -4.98
C MET A 47 2.20 -4.44 -4.30
N LEU A 48 0.99 -3.98 -4.59
CA LEU A 48 0.31 -2.93 -3.83
C LEU A 48 -0.68 -3.60 -2.87
N VAL A 49 -0.62 -3.24 -1.59
CA VAL A 49 -1.57 -3.68 -0.57
C VAL A 49 -2.56 -2.56 -0.28
N ARG A 50 -3.85 -2.87 -0.26
CA ARG A 50 -4.91 -1.98 0.22
C ARG A 50 -5.46 -2.53 1.53
N LEU A 51 -5.39 -1.73 2.59
CA LEU A 51 -6.01 -2.03 3.87
C LEU A 51 -7.24 -1.16 4.05
N GLU A 52 -8.39 -1.79 4.27
CA GLU A 52 -9.55 -1.09 4.82
C GLU A 52 -9.33 -0.96 6.33
N VAL A 53 -9.39 0.28 6.83
CA VAL A 53 -9.16 0.58 8.25
C VAL A 53 -10.38 1.22 8.89
N ASP A 54 -10.63 0.86 10.14
CA ASP A 54 -11.65 1.46 11.00
C ASP A 54 -11.00 1.83 12.34
N GLY A 55 -10.63 3.11 12.48
CA GLY A 55 -9.81 3.60 13.58
C GLY A 55 -8.47 2.84 13.67
N GLU A 56 -8.28 2.12 14.76
CA GLU A 56 -7.08 1.32 15.03
C GLU A 56 -7.21 -0.15 14.58
N LYS A 57 -8.20 -0.49 13.75
CA LYS A 57 -8.43 -1.86 13.27
C LYS A 57 -8.24 -1.95 11.76
N VAL A 58 -7.55 -3.00 11.32
CA VAL A 58 -7.55 -3.43 9.92
C VAL A 58 -8.72 -4.38 9.72
N MET A 59 -9.66 -3.98 8.86
CA MET A 59 -10.90 -4.71 8.59
C MET A 59 -10.74 -5.69 7.43
N LYS A 60 -9.96 -5.30 6.41
CA LYS A 60 -9.73 -6.10 5.20
C LYS A 60 -8.36 -5.80 4.61
N GLU A 61 -7.73 -6.82 4.04
CA GLU A 61 -6.54 -6.68 3.21
C GLU A 61 -6.84 -7.16 1.79
N GLU A 62 -6.46 -6.35 0.80
CA GLU A 62 -6.44 -6.73 -0.61
C GLU A 62 -5.03 -6.59 -1.17
N ARG A 63 -4.65 -7.56 -2.02
CA ARG A 63 -3.34 -7.60 -2.68
C ARG A 63 -3.54 -7.39 -4.17
N LEU A 64 -2.96 -6.31 -4.68
CA LEU A 64 -3.18 -5.78 -6.02
C LEU A 64 -1.85 -5.79 -6.80
N LEU A 65 -1.93 -5.91 -8.13
CA LEU A 65 -0.79 -5.74 -9.04
C LEU A 65 0.41 -6.67 -8.78
N LYS A 66 0.18 -7.81 -8.13
CA LYS A 66 1.24 -8.73 -7.73
C LYS A 66 2.02 -9.22 -8.96
N GLY A 67 3.32 -8.94 -8.99
CA GLY A 67 4.22 -9.30 -10.09
C GLY A 67 3.96 -8.51 -11.39
N THR A 68 3.11 -7.47 -11.36
CA THR A 68 2.79 -6.66 -12.55
C THR A 68 3.79 -5.53 -12.77
N LEU A 69 4.17 -4.83 -11.69
CA LEU A 69 5.07 -3.67 -11.76
C LEU A 69 6.48 -3.93 -11.22
N GLY A 70 6.70 -5.06 -10.53
CA GLY A 70 7.93 -5.34 -9.78
C GLY A 70 7.90 -4.74 -8.37
N ARG A 71 9.07 -4.42 -7.82
CA ARG A 71 9.23 -3.94 -6.44
C ARG A 71 8.63 -2.55 -6.27
N ILE A 72 7.49 -2.39 -5.61
CA ILE A 72 6.89 -1.06 -5.39
C ILE A 72 7.60 -0.38 -4.21
N ARG A 73 8.18 0.80 -4.46
CA ARG A 73 8.95 1.63 -3.52
C ARG A 73 8.13 2.71 -2.84
N ASP A 74 7.32 3.42 -3.61
CA ASP A 74 6.57 4.57 -3.10
C ASP A 74 5.15 4.60 -3.65
N VAL A 75 4.24 5.12 -2.83
CA VAL A 75 2.80 5.25 -3.12
C VAL A 75 2.36 6.65 -2.74
N ARG A 76 1.78 7.38 -3.70
CA ARG A 76 1.22 8.72 -3.47
C ARG A 76 -0.15 8.85 -4.12
N VAL A 77 -1.00 9.67 -3.51
CA VAL A 77 -2.26 10.12 -4.11
C VAL A 77 -2.02 11.51 -4.67
N GLY A 78 -2.20 11.66 -5.97
CA GLY A 78 -2.05 12.94 -6.64
C GLY A 78 -3.21 13.91 -6.33
N PRO A 79 -3.04 15.22 -6.55
CA PRO A 79 -4.11 16.20 -6.39
C PRO A 79 -5.26 16.00 -7.41
N ASP A 80 -5.04 15.20 -8.44
CA ASP A 80 -6.00 14.76 -9.45
C ASP A 80 -6.81 13.52 -9.02
N GLY A 81 -6.60 13.03 -7.79
CA GLY A 81 -7.31 11.89 -7.21
C GLY A 81 -6.78 10.52 -7.65
N TYR A 82 -5.75 10.45 -8.49
CA TYR A 82 -5.16 9.18 -8.93
C TYR A 82 -4.08 8.67 -7.98
N VAL A 83 -3.82 7.36 -8.02
CA VAL A 83 -2.73 6.72 -7.28
C VAL A 83 -1.51 6.60 -8.18
N TYR A 84 -0.38 7.10 -7.71
CA TYR A 84 0.92 7.04 -8.36
C TYR A 84 1.87 6.11 -7.61
N LEU A 85 2.59 5.28 -8.36
CA LEU A 85 3.49 4.25 -7.85
C LEU A 85 4.90 4.43 -8.45
N LEU A 86 5.93 4.32 -7.61
CA LEU A 86 7.32 4.23 -8.05
C LEU A 86 7.87 2.83 -7.80
N THR A 87 8.69 2.31 -8.71
CA THR A 87 9.34 1.00 -8.56
C THR A 87 10.82 1.09 -8.21
N ASP A 88 11.31 0.12 -7.42
CA ASP A 88 12.68 -0.02 -6.94
C ASP A 88 13.50 -0.95 -7.84
N GLU A 89 13.67 -0.57 -9.10
CA GLU A 89 14.37 -1.34 -10.12
C GLU A 89 15.45 -0.49 -10.79
N SER A 90 16.45 -1.14 -11.43
CA SER A 90 17.47 -0.40 -12.19
C SER A 90 16.88 0.46 -13.31
N ASN A 91 15.80 -0.03 -13.94
CA ASN A 91 14.96 0.70 -14.89
C ASN A 91 13.60 1.00 -14.25
N GLY A 92 13.59 1.74 -13.15
CA GLY A 92 12.38 2.09 -12.40
C GLY A 92 11.34 2.84 -13.23
N VAL A 93 10.07 2.68 -12.86
CA VAL A 93 8.93 3.30 -13.54
C VAL A 93 8.10 4.15 -12.57
N LEU A 94 7.54 5.24 -13.09
CA LEU A 94 6.42 5.96 -12.47
C LEU A 94 5.14 5.50 -13.17
N ALA A 95 4.28 4.80 -12.43
CA ALA A 95 2.99 4.33 -12.92
C ALA A 95 1.84 5.14 -12.28
N ARG A 96 0.80 5.40 -13.07
CA ARG A 96 -0.49 5.91 -12.58
C ARG A 96 -1.51 4.79 -12.69
N LEU A 97 -2.25 4.53 -11.61
CA LEU A 97 -3.39 3.61 -11.65
C LEU A 97 -4.61 4.31 -12.19
N GLU A 98 -5.34 3.64 -13.08
CA GLU A 98 -6.65 4.08 -13.54
C GLU A 98 -7.74 3.07 -13.17
N PRO A 99 -8.94 3.54 -12.76
CA PRO A 99 -10.08 2.65 -12.56
C PRO A 99 -10.50 2.05 -13.91
N VAL A 100 -10.91 0.78 -13.88
CA VAL A 100 -11.55 0.14 -15.04
C VAL A 100 -12.92 0.79 -15.24
N LYS A 101 -13.32 0.99 -16.49
CA LYS A 101 -14.66 1.49 -16.86
C LYS A 101 -15.76 0.51 -16.49
#